data_AF-A7S7B9-F1
#
_entry.id   AF-A7S7B9-F1
#
_cell.length_a   1.000
_cell.length_b   1.000
_cell.length_c   1.000
_cell.angle_alpha   90.00
_cell.angle_beta   90.00
_cell.angle_gamma   90.00
#
_symmetry.space_group_name_H-M   'P 1'
#
loop_
_entity.id
_entity.type
_entity.pdbx_description
1 polymer ?
#
loop_
_entity_poly.entity_id
_entity_poly.type
_entity_poly.pdbx_seq_one_letter_code
_entity_poly.pdbx_strand_id
1 'polypeptide(L)' 'CLLRSRTGSCSRFTVRWFYDTNRGKCAPFVYTGCGGNENNFMNEQKCLETC' A
#
# COMPACT_ATOMS: atom_id res chain seq x y z
N CYS A 1 4.33 -0.58 10.29
CA CYS A 1 3.41 -1.05 9.22
C CYS A 1 3.40 -2.58 9.02
N LEU A 2 2.67 -3.32 9.86
CA LEU A 2 2.69 -4.79 9.86
C LEU A 2 1.59 -5.46 9.02
N LEU A 3 0.62 -4.68 8.54
CA LEU A 3 -0.49 -5.18 7.73
C LEU A 3 -0.03 -5.50 6.30
N ARG A 4 -0.57 -6.55 5.67
CA ARG A 4 -0.34 -6.81 4.23
C ARG A 4 -1.03 -5.75 3.36
N SER A 5 -0.56 -5.53 2.14
CA SER A 5 -1.30 -4.71 1.17
C SER A 5 -2.68 -5.30 0.88
N ARG A 6 -3.66 -4.41 0.68
CA ARG A 6 -5.04 -4.79 0.33
C ARG A 6 -5.46 -4.07 -0.95
N THR A 7 -5.61 -4.84 -2.02
CA THR A 7 -6.08 -4.36 -3.33
C THR A 7 -7.52 -3.85 -3.26
N GLY A 8 -8.39 -4.49 -2.47
CA GLY A 8 -9.82 -4.17 -2.44
C GLY A 8 -10.58 -4.74 -3.63
N SER A 9 -11.86 -4.39 -3.75
CA SER A 9 -12.81 -4.99 -4.72
C SER A 9 -13.56 -3.96 -5.57
N CYS A 10 -13.05 -2.74 -5.69
CA CYS A 10 -13.64 -1.71 -6.55
C CYS A 10 -13.07 -1.76 -7.98
N SER A 11 -13.45 -0.79 -8.82
CA SER A 11 -13.08 -0.75 -10.24
C SER A 11 -12.12 0.40 -10.60
N ARG A 12 -11.51 1.08 -9.62
CA ARG A 12 -10.56 2.18 -9.84
C ARG A 12 -9.13 1.73 -9.55
N PHE A 13 -8.46 1.18 -10.54
CA PHE A 13 -7.09 0.71 -10.40
C PHE A 13 -6.11 1.88 -10.32
N THR A 14 -5.39 1.96 -9.20
CA THR A 14 -4.37 2.97 -8.92
C THR A 14 -3.15 2.29 -8.31
N VAL A 15 -1.96 2.78 -8.64
CA VAL A 15 -0.74 2.32 -7.98
C VAL A 15 -0.60 3.06 -6.66
N ARG A 16 -0.40 2.29 -5.59
CA ARG A 16 -0.16 2.76 -4.22
C ARG A 16 1.09 2.09 -3.68
N TRP A 17 1.56 2.55 -2.54
CA TRP A 17 2.73 2.03 -1.86
C TRP A 17 2.33 1.41 -0.54
N PHE A 18 2.96 0.30 -0.18
CA PHE A 18 2.80 -0.35 1.12
C PHE A 18 4.17 -0.78 1.62
N TYR A 19 4.33 -0.88 2.94
CA TYR A 19 5.53 -1.43 3.53
C TYR A 19 5.47 -2.96 3.50
N ASP A 20 6.40 -3.59 2.77
CA ASP A 20 6.56 -5.03 2.72
C ASP A 20 7.52 -5.47 3.82
N THR A 21 6.97 -5.98 4.92
CA THR A 21 7.74 -6.47 6.07
C THR A 21 8.64 -7.65 5.73
N ASN A 22 8.35 -8.44 4.69
CA ASN A 22 9.22 -9.54 4.29
C ASN A 22 10.49 -9.04 3.60
N ARG A 23 10.39 -7.92 2.88
CA ARG A 23 11.50 -7.29 2.16
C ARG A 23 12.15 -6.15 2.95
N GLY A 24 11.52 -5.72 4.05
CA GLY A 24 11.97 -4.58 4.86
C GLY A 24 11.94 -3.25 4.11
N LYS A 25 11.07 -3.09 3.10
CA LYS A 25 11.02 -1.88 2.27
C LYS A 25 9.62 -1.56 1.76
N CYS A 26 9.41 -0.32 1.37
CA CYS A 26 8.20 0.08 0.65
C CYS A 26 8.21 -0.49 -0.77
N ALA A 27 7.06 -1.01 -1.20
CA ALA A 27 6.87 -1.58 -2.52
C ALA A 27 5.54 -1.10 -3.14
N PRO A 28 5.47 -0.96 -4.46
CA PRO A 28 4.23 -0.59 -5.13
C PRO A 28 3.26 -1.79 -5.16
N PHE A 29 1.97 -1.49 -5.13
CA PHE A 29 0.89 -2.45 -5.33
C PHE A 29 -0.32 -1.80 -6.01
N VAL A 30 -1.21 -2.62 -6.55
CA VAL A 30 -2.45 -2.14 -7.16
C VAL A 30 -3.56 -2.04 -6.11
N TYR A 31 -4.17 -0.86 -6.03
CA TYR A 31 -5.33 -0.57 -5.21
C TYR A 31 -6.53 -0.21 -6.08
N THR A 32 -7.68 -0.78 -5.79
CA THR A 32 -8.92 -0.65 -6.59
C THR A 32 -9.79 0.55 -6.22
N GLY A 33 -9.34 1.38 -5.28
CA GLY A 33 -10.04 2.60 -4.87
C GLY A 33 -10.95 2.45 -3.64
N CYS A 34 -11.25 1.22 -3.19
CA CYS A 34 -11.93 0.97 -1.92
C CYS A 34 -11.41 -0.31 -1.24
N GLY A 35 -11.79 -0.56 0.01
CA GLY A 35 -11.49 -1.84 0.69
C GLY A 35 -10.01 -2.07 1.01
N GLY A 36 -9.22 -1.00 1.07
CA GLY A 36 -7.82 -1.02 1.49
C GLY A 36 -7.66 -1.12 3.01
N ASN A 37 -6.45 -0.86 3.49
CA ASN A 37 -6.14 -0.68 4.91
C ASN A 37 -5.14 0.48 5.07
N GLU A 38 -4.69 0.70 6.30
CA GLU A 38 -3.76 1.78 6.67
C GLU A 38 -2.36 1.61 6.05
N ASN A 39 -1.97 0.41 5.61
CA ASN A 39 -0.72 0.20 4.87
C ASN A 39 -0.92 0.48 3.37
N ASN A 40 -1.34 1.71 3.05
CA ASN A 40 -1.63 2.19 1.70
C ASN A 40 -1.29 3.68 1.60
N PHE A 41 -0.24 3.98 0.85
CA PHE A 41 0.33 5.31 0.73
C PHE A 41 0.35 5.77 -0.74
N MET A 42 0.31 7.08 -0.94
CA MET A 42 0.31 7.67 -2.29
C MET A 42 1.66 7.59 -3.00
N ASN A 43 2.76 7.58 -2.25
CA ASN A 43 4.11 7.53 -2.78
C ASN A 43 5.04 6.76 -1.81
N GLU A 44 6.23 6.41 -2.31
CA GLU A 44 7.23 5.65 -1.54
C GLU A 44 7.73 6.41 -0.32
N GLN A 45 8.04 7.70 -0.48
CA GLN A 45 8.55 8.53 0.60
C GLN A 45 7.59 8.55 1.80
N LYS A 46 6.28 8.72 1.56
CA LYS A 46 5.30 8.74 2.64
C LYS A 46 5.19 7.40 3.36
N CYS A 47 5.34 6.31 2.62
CA CYS A 47 5.42 4.97 3.20
C CYS A 47 6.65 4.83 4.11
N LEU A 48 7.83 5.24 3.65
CA LEU A 48 9.07 5.16 4.42
C LEU A 48 9.05 6.05 5.67
N GLU A 49 8.45 7.25 5.58
CA GLU A 49 8.29 8.17 6.70
C GLU A 49 7.34 7.62 7.78
N THR A 50 6.40 6.74 7.41
CA THR A 50 5.33 6.29 8.31
C THR A 50 5.65 4.95 9.01
N CYS A 51 6.53 4.09 8.46
CA CYS A 51 6.44 2.63 8.68
C CYS A 51 7.46 1.91 9.57
#